data_AF-A0A1F8LV14-F1
#
_entry.id   AF-A0A1F8LV14-F1
#
_cell.length_a   1.000
_cell.length_b   1.000
_cell.length_c   1.000
_cell.angle_alpha   90.00
_cell.angle_beta   90.00
_cell.angle_gamma   90.00
#
_symmetry.space_group_name_H-M   'P 1'
#
loop_
_entity.id
_entity.type
_entity.pdbx_description
1 polymer ?
#
loop_
_entity_poly.entity_id
_entity_poly.type
_entity_poly.pdbx_seq_one_letter_code
_entity_poly.pdbx_strand_id
1 'polypeptide(L)'
;MRYIGLDLALTTAYKAVVLDEKGQAITNVISVKATATALEQLFQCARETAPEDEPLVVVMEPNLVLSILGFIFPQRTRLSN
;
A
#
# COMPACT_ATOMS: atom_id res chain seq x y z
N MET A 1 9.30 1.28 6.40
CA MET A 1 8.73 1.99 5.24
C MET A 1 7.40 1.32 4.95
N ARG A 2 6.31 2.06 4.79
CA ARG A 2 4.98 1.47 4.56
C ARG A 2 4.41 1.86 3.23
N TYR A 3 3.62 0.95 2.67
CA TYR A 3 2.95 1.17 1.40
C TYR A 3 1.47 0.94 1.54
N ILE A 4 0.66 1.83 0.98
CA ILE A 4 -0.76 1.61 0.71
C ILE A 4 -0.86 1.29 -0.78
N GLY A 5 -1.20 0.06 -1.12
CA GLY A 5 -1.61 -0.27 -2.49
C GLY A 5 -3.09 0.03 -2.64
N LEU A 6 -3.48 0.88 -3.60
CA LEU A 6 -4.87 1.24 -3.90
C LEU A 6 -5.21 0.87 -5.35
N ASP A 7 -6.15 -0.04 -5.53
CA ASP A 7 -6.68 -0.45 -6.82
C ASP A 7 -7.81 0.46 -7.27
N LEU A 8 -7.55 1.23 -8.33
CA LEU A 8 -8.48 2.18 -8.89
C LEU A 8 -9.56 1.51 -9.74
N ALA A 9 -10.52 0.88 -9.08
CA ALA A 9 -11.70 0.36 -9.75
C ALA A 9 -12.55 1.52 -10.32
N LEU A 10 -12.79 1.50 -11.63
CA LEU A 10 -13.55 2.55 -12.33
C LEU A 10 -15.05 2.56 -11.98
N THR A 11 -15.61 1.45 -11.50
CA THR A 11 -17.07 1.26 -11.32
C THR A 11 -17.48 0.61 -9.99
N THR A 12 -16.53 0.23 -9.14
CA THR A 12 -16.80 -0.47 -7.87
C THR A 12 -15.95 0.12 -6.73
N ALA A 13 -16.20 -0.31 -5.49
CA ALA A 13 -15.37 0.12 -4.36
C ALA A 13 -13.91 -0.28 -4.57
N TYR A 14 -13.01 0.66 -4.33
CA TYR A 14 -11.56 0.50 -4.38
C TYR A 14 -11.12 -0.60 -3.42
N LYS A 15 -10.04 -1.29 -3.74
CA LYS A 15 -9.41 -2.25 -2.82
C LYS A 15 -8.08 -1.68 -2.36
N ALA A 16 -7.83 -1.75 -1.05
CA ALA A 16 -6.60 -1.31 -0.45
C ALA A 16 -5.94 -2.40 0.39
N VAL A 17 -4.62 -2.38 0.47
CA VAL A 17 -3.84 -3.21 1.40
C VAL A 17 -2.63 -2.43 1.87
N VAL A 18 -2.26 -2.61 3.14
CA VAL A 18 -1.02 -2.06 3.68
C VAL A 18 0.07 -3.12 3.63
N LEU A 19 1.24 -2.72 3.14
CA LEU A 19 2.41 -3.58 3.00
C LEU A 19 3.58 -3.03 3.85
N ASP A 20 4.39 -3.93 4.38
CA ASP A 20 5.68 -3.61 4.99
C ASP A 20 6.78 -3.34 3.95
N GLU A 21 8.00 -3.06 4.42
CA GLU A 21 9.18 -2.84 3.58
C GLU A 21 9.73 -4.09 2.90
N LYS A 22 9.03 -5.22 2.97
CA LYS A 22 9.34 -6.46 2.25
C LYS A 22 8.23 -6.83 1.28
N GLY A 23 7.19 -6.01 1.18
CA GLY A 23 6.02 -6.27 0.36
C GLY A 23 5.06 -7.30 0.95
N GLN A 24 5.15 -7.58 2.26
CA GLN A 24 4.20 -8.47 2.94
C GLN A 24 2.99 -7.68 3.44
N ALA A 25 1.80 -8.26 3.25
CA ALA A 25 0.56 -7.66 3.73
C ALA A 25 0.49 -7.68 5.25
N ILE A 26 0.36 -6.50 5.86
CA ILE A 26 0.17 -6.33 7.30
C ILE A 26 -1.31 -6.12 7.66
N THR A 27 -2.17 -5.87 6.67
CA THR A 27 -3.62 -5.82 6.82
C THR A 27 -4.30 -6.80 5.85
N ASN A 28 -5.54 -7.15 6.16
CA ASN A 28 -6.43 -7.74 5.15
C ASN A 28 -6.73 -6.73 4.04
N VAL A 29 -7.27 -7.19 2.90
CA VAL A 29 -7.75 -6.32 1.83
C VAL A 29 -8.96 -5.52 2.34
N ILE A 30 -8.85 -4.20 2.28
CA ILE A 30 -9.83 -3.23 2.73
C ILE A 30 -10.64 -2.77 1.51
N SER A 31 -11.97 -2.79 1.61
CA SER A 31 -12.81 -2.14 0.60
C SER A 31 -12.98 -0.66 0.95
N VAL A 32 -12.59 0.21 0.05
CA VAL A 32 -12.51 1.65 0.25
C VAL A 32 -13.45 2.34 -0.74
N LYS A 33 -14.28 3.26 -0.27
CA LYS A 33 -14.94 4.24 -1.13
C LYS A 33 -14.03 5.45 -1.25
N ALA A 34 -13.94 6.13 -2.39
CA ALA A 34 -13.15 7.36 -2.54
C ALA A 34 -13.82 8.59 -1.88
N THR A 35 -14.29 8.43 -0.65
CA THR A 35 -14.73 9.53 0.22
C THR A 35 -13.57 9.96 1.10
N ALA A 36 -13.48 11.25 1.43
CA ALA A 36 -12.42 11.79 2.29
C ALA A 36 -12.26 11.01 3.61
N THR A 37 -13.37 10.72 4.29
CA THR A 37 -13.38 9.96 5.56
C THR A 37 -12.77 8.55 5.41
N ALA A 38 -13.05 7.86 4.31
CA ALA A 38 -12.53 6.52 4.10
C ALA A 38 -11.03 6.53 3.77
N LEU A 39 -10.55 7.56 3.07
CA LEU A 39 -9.11 7.74 2.82
C LEU A 39 -8.37 8.10 4.11
N GLU A 40 -8.98 8.91 4.98
CA GLU A 40 -8.42 9.22 6.30
C GLU A 40 -8.34 7.97 7.19
N GLN A 41 -9.39 7.14 7.20
CA GLN A 41 -9.35 5.85 7.91
C GLN A 41 -8.27 4.92 7.38
N LEU A 42 -8.06 4.87 6.06
CA LEU A 42 -6.99 4.08 5.45
C LEU A 42 -5.61 4.59 5.86
N PHE A 43 -5.42 5.91 5.91
CA PHE A 43 -4.19 6.54 6.40
C PHE A 43 -3.93 6.18 7.86
N GLN A 44 -4.93 6.29 8.73
CA GLN A 44 -4.81 5.95 10.15
C GLN A 44 -4.49 4.46 10.33
N CYS A 45 -5.14 3.58 9.57
CA CYS A 45 -4.87 2.14 9.59
C CYS A 45 -3.41 1.82 9.20
N ALA A 46 -2.89 2.49 8.17
CA ALA A 46 -1.48 2.32 7.79
C ALA A 46 -0.50 2.82 8.88
N ARG A 47 -0.95 3.74 9.73
CA ARG A 47 -0.16 4.37 10.81
C ARG A 47 -0.32 3.75 12.18
N GLU A 48 -1.33 2.92 12.41
CA GLU A 48 -1.74 2.42 13.75
C GLU A 48 -0.61 1.76 14.56
N THR A 49 0.45 1.30 13.89
CA THR A 49 1.63 0.69 14.51
C THR A 49 2.96 1.26 13.97
N ALA A 50 2.91 2.36 13.22
CA ALA A 50 4.07 2.99 12.61
C ALA A 50 4.69 3.99 13.57
N PRO A 51 6.02 4.09 13.64
CA PRO A 51 6.66 5.33 14.08
C PRO A 51 6.10 6.51 13.26
N GLU A 52 5.89 7.66 13.91
CA GLU A 52 5.33 8.85 13.29
C GLU A 52 6.15 9.31 12.08
N ASP A 53 7.48 9.17 12.18
CA ASP A 53 8.44 9.55 11.15
C ASP A 53 8.61 8.49 10.05
N GLU A 54 7.98 7.32 10.19
CA GLU A 54 8.12 6.25 9.20
C GLU A 54 7.56 6.73 7.85
N PRO A 55 8.32 6.66 6.74
CA PRO A 55 7.77 7.14 5.49
C PRO A 55 6.66 6.20 5.00
N LEU A 56 5.56 6.81 4.52
CA LEU A 56 4.36 6.14 4.01
C LEU A 56 4.17 6.55 2.56
N VAL A 57 4.06 5.56 1.67
CA VAL A 57 3.89 5.77 0.23
C VAL A 57 2.57 5.18 -0.23
N VAL A 58 1.84 5.91 -1.06
CA VAL A 58 0.64 5.41 -1.71
C VAL A 58 0.98 5.03 -3.15
N VAL A 59 0.64 3.80 -3.54
CA VAL A 59 0.78 3.31 -4.91
C VAL A 59 -0.62 3.08 -5.46
N MET A 60 -0.95 3.75 -6.56
CA MET A 60 -2.26 3.68 -7.20
C MET A 60 -2.11 3.04 -8.56
N GLU A 61 -2.81 1.92 -8.78
CA GLU A 61 -2.81 1.22 -10.07
C GLU A 61 -4.26 1.04 -10.56
N PRO A 62 -4.55 1.26 -11.85
CA PRO A 62 -5.92 1.17 -12.39
C PRO A 62 -6.50 -0.26 -12.36
N ASN A 63 -5.63 -1.28 -12.33
CA ASN A 63 -6.02 -2.66 -12.11
C ASN A 63 -5.02 -3.30 -11.14
N LEU A 64 -5.46 -3.89 -10.02
CA LEU A 64 -4.68 -4.73 -9.09
C LEU A 64 -4.17 -6.04 -9.75
N VAL A 65 -3.64 -6.00 -10.96
CA VAL A 65 -2.95 -7.14 -11.57
C VAL A 65 -1.55 -7.20 -10.99
N LEU A 66 -1.43 -7.72 -9.75
CA LEU A 66 -0.24 -8.36 -9.12
C LEU A 66 1.16 -7.74 -9.32
N SER A 67 1.30 -6.54 -9.89
CA SER A 67 2.57 -5.91 -10.29
C SER A 67 3.21 -5.10 -9.17
N ILE A 68 2.49 -4.90 -8.05
CA ILE A 68 2.99 -4.21 -6.85
C ILE A 68 4.13 -5.01 -6.18
N LEU A 69 4.25 -6.32 -6.42
CA LEU A 69 5.40 -7.11 -5.97
C LEU A 69 6.68 -6.89 -6.80
N GLY A 70 6.56 -6.42 -8.06
CA GLY A 70 7.70 -6.30 -8.98
C GLY A 70 8.27 -4.89 -9.14
N PHE A 71 7.45 -3.83 -8.93
CA PHE A 71 7.86 -2.45 -9.25
C PHE A 71 8.40 -1.64 -8.06
N ILE A 72 8.13 -2.04 -6.81
CA ILE A 72 8.56 -1.29 -5.62
C ILE A 72 9.94 -1.76 -5.08
N PHE A 73 10.40 -2.95 -5.46
CA PHE A 73 11.73 -3.46 -5.12
C PHE A 73 12.59 -3.66 -6.37
N PRO A 74 13.52 -2.76 -6.71
CA PRO A 74 14.74 -3.23 -7.33
C PRO A 74 15.39 -4.18 -6.30
N GLN A 75 15.55 -5.45 -6.66
CA GLN A 75 16.44 -6.37 -5.96
C GLN A 75 17.76 -5.63 -5.73
N ARG A 76 18.01 -5.14 -4.52
CA ARG A 76 19.31 -4.61 -4.14
C ARG A 76 20.22 -5.83 -4.07
N THR A 77 20.77 -6.21 -5.21
CA THR A 77 21.84 -7.18 -5.32
C THR A 77 22.89 -6.78 -4.28
N ARG A 78 23.08 -7.66 -3.29
CA ARG A 78 24.25 -7.63 -2.43
C ARG A 78 25.47 -7.66 -3.36
N LEU A 79 26.11 -6.52 -3.54
CA LEU A 79 27.54 -6.50 -3.80
C LEU A 79 28.20 -6.36 -2.43
N SER A 80 28.47 -7.53 -1.83
CA SER A 80 29.55 -7.68 -0.89
C SER A 80 30.87 -7.40 -1.60
N ASN A 81 31.58 -6.36 -1.16
CA ASN A 81 33.03 -6.30 -1.05
C ASN A 81 33.41 -5.13 -0.15
#